data_AF-A0A929SQP5-F1
#
_entry.id   AF-A0A929SQP5-F1
#
_cell.length_a   1.000
_cell.length_b   1.000
_cell.length_c   1.000
_cell.angle_alpha   90.00
_cell.angle_beta   90.00
_cell.angle_gamma   90.00
#
_symmetry.space_group_name_H-M   'P 1'
#
loop_
_entity.id
_entity.type
_entity.pdbx_description
1 polymer ?
#
loop_
_entity_poly.entity_id
_entity_poly.type
_entity_poly.pdbx_seq_one_letter_code
_entity_poly.pdbx_strand_id
1 'polypeptide(L)' 'MGISRAEAIERIESQRDAIREHIEKYERYVEDYDKEYALKTIRNCQGRIEHIKDRCSSELDYSYEDDWRP' A
#
# COMPACT_ATOMS: atom_id res chain seq x y z
N MET A 1 13.71 4.97 17.26
CA MET A 1 14.64 5.02 16.10
C MET A 1 13.80 5.24 14.85
N GLY A 2 14.07 6.34 14.14
CA GLY A 2 13.51 6.60 12.81
C GLY A 2 14.10 5.64 11.79
N ILE A 3 13.39 5.42 10.70
CA ILE A 3 13.89 4.63 9.57
C ILE A 3 14.61 5.55 8.58
N SER A 4 15.63 5.02 7.90
CA SER A 4 16.33 5.78 6.87
C SER A 4 15.44 5.96 5.63
N ARG A 5 15.69 7.00 4.83
CA ARG A 5 14.95 7.22 3.57
C ARG A 5 15.05 6.02 2.61
N ALA A 6 16.23 5.41 2.49
CA ALA A 6 16.43 4.26 1.61
C ALA A 6 15.61 3.04 2.05
N GLU A 7 15.64 2.72 3.35
CA GLU A 7 14.84 1.64 3.94
C GLU A 7 13.32 1.92 3.83
N ALA A 8 12.92 3.18 4.00
CA ALA A 8 11.52 3.57 3.85
C ALA A 8 11.02 3.37 2.41
N ILE A 9 11.83 3.76 1.41
CA ILE A 9 11.51 3.56 -0.01
C ILE A 9 11.34 2.08 -0.33
N GLU A 10 12.31 1.24 0.05
CA GLU A 10 12.25 -0.21 -0.22
C GLU A 10 10.98 -0.84 0.36
N ARG A 11 10.62 -0.48 1.59
CA ARG A 11 9.40 -0.99 2.24
C ARG A 11 8.13 -0.49 1.58
N ILE A 12 8.08 0.79 1.21
CA ILE A 12 6.93 1.38 0.53
C ILE A 12 6.73 0.72 -0.83
N GLU A 13 7.79 0.57 -1.63
CA GLU A 13 7.69 -0.08 -2.94
C GLU A 13 7.16 -1.51 -2.83
N SER A 14 7.63 -2.29 -1.84
CA SER A 14 7.06 -3.62 -1.57
C SER A 14 5.56 -3.57 -1.20
N GLN A 15 5.11 -2.57 -0.44
CA GLN A 15 3.68 -2.41 -0.16
C GLN A 15 2.90 -1.98 -1.43
N ARG A 16 3.48 -1.13 -2.29
CA ARG A 16 2.86 -0.68 -3.54
C ARG A 16 2.70 -1.81 -4.54
N ASP A 17 3.71 -2.68 -4.69
CA ASP A 17 3.60 -3.91 -5.48
C ASP A 17 2.48 -4.82 -4.93
N ALA A 18 2.45 -4.95 -3.60
CA ALA A 18 1.35 -5.45 -2.79
C ALA A 18 -0.04 -5.01 -3.30
N ILE A 19 -0.20 -3.69 -3.35
CA ILE A 19 -1.45 -3.02 -3.68
C ILE A 19 -1.80 -3.23 -5.16
N ARG A 20 -0.85 -3.06 -6.09
CA ARG A 20 -1.05 -3.28 -7.53
C ARG A 20 -1.63 -4.67 -7.81
N GLU A 21 -1.03 -5.70 -7.21
CA GLU A 21 -1.51 -7.08 -7.37
C GLU A 21 -2.96 -7.24 -6.87
N HIS A 22 -3.30 -6.59 -5.76
CA HIS A 22 -4.65 -6.70 -5.18
C HIS A 22 -5.69 -5.83 -5.89
N ILE A 23 -5.29 -4.73 -6.53
CA ILE A 23 -6.16 -3.96 -7.43
C ILE A 23 -6.57 -4.84 -8.62
N GLU A 24 -5.60 -5.49 -9.25
CA GLU A 24 -5.89 -6.41 -10.36
C GLU A 24 -6.79 -7.57 -9.93
N LYS A 25 -6.59 -8.11 -8.73
CA LYS A 25 -7.48 -9.14 -8.17
C LYS A 25 -8.90 -8.61 -7.94
N TYR A 26 -9.04 -7.43 -7.36
CA TYR A 26 -10.33 -6.79 -7.14
C TYR A 26 -11.12 -6.60 -8.45
N GLU A 27 -10.44 -6.17 -9.51
CA GLU A 27 -11.05 -5.98 -10.84
C GLU A 27 -11.47 -7.32 -11.48
N ARG A 28 -10.75 -8.41 -11.21
CA ARG A 28 -11.03 -9.75 -11.75
C ARG A 28 -12.10 -10.51 -10.95
N TYR A 29 -12.19 -10.28 -9.65
CA TYR A 29 -13.15 -10.99 -8.82
C TYR A 29 -14.58 -10.62 -9.19
N VAL A 30 -15.44 -11.64 -9.26
CA VAL A 30 -16.88 -11.46 -9.48
C VAL A 30 -17.60 -11.42 -8.14
N GLU A 31 -17.18 -12.27 -7.20
CA GLU A 31 -17.78 -12.41 -5.88
C GLU A 31 -17.37 -11.27 -4.95
N ASP A 32 -18.35 -10.72 -4.23
CA ASP A 32 -18.13 -9.60 -3.31
C ASP A 32 -17.19 -9.97 -2.15
N TYR A 33 -17.24 -11.22 -1.69
CA TYR A 33 -16.36 -11.70 -0.62
C TYR A 33 -14.86 -11.59 -0.99
N ASP A 34 -14.50 -11.98 -2.22
CA ASP A 34 -13.12 -11.93 -2.68
C ASP A 34 -12.68 -10.47 -2.92
N LYS A 35 -13.60 -9.62 -3.38
CA LYS A 35 -13.38 -8.17 -3.47
C LYS A 35 -13.13 -7.53 -2.12
N GLU A 36 -13.93 -7.87 -1.11
CA GLU A 36 -13.73 -7.39 0.26
C GLU A 36 -12.37 -7.81 0.82
N TYR A 37 -11.94 -9.04 0.53
CA TYR A 37 -10.61 -9.51 0.90
C TYR A 37 -9.51 -8.68 0.23
N ALA A 38 -9.60 -8.44 -1.08
CA ALA A 38 -8.65 -7.60 -1.80
C ALA A 38 -8.61 -6.17 -1.21
N LEU A 39 -9.77 -5.56 -0.96
CA LEU A 39 -9.89 -4.24 -0.35
C LEU A 39 -9.30 -4.18 1.07
N LYS A 40 -9.46 -5.24 1.86
CA LYS A 40 -8.86 -5.33 3.20
C LYS A 40 -7.33 -5.33 3.11
N THR A 41 -6.76 -6.10 2.19
CA THR A 41 -5.31 -6.15 2.00
C THR A 41 -4.77 -4.81 1.54
N ILE A 42 -5.43 -4.15 0.57
CA ILE A 42 -5.02 -2.83 0.09
C ILE A 42 -5.00 -1.81 1.23
N ARG A 43 -6.09 -1.73 2.02
CA ARG A 43 -6.17 -0.82 3.18
C ARG A 43 -5.07 -1.07 4.21
N ASN A 44 -4.74 -2.34 4.46
CA ASN A 44 -3.66 -2.69 5.38
C ASN A 44 -2.29 -2.25 4.85
N CYS A 45 -2.01 -2.42 3.56
CA CYS A 45 -0.78 -1.96 2.94
C CYS A 45 -0.67 -0.44 2.96
N GLN A 46 -1.75 0.28 2.66
CA GLN A 46 -1.79 1.75 2.72
C GLN A 46 -1.53 2.26 4.14
N GLY A 47 -2.14 1.67 5.17
CA GLY A 47 -1.85 2.03 6.56
C GLY A 47 -0.40 1.76 6.99
N ARG A 48 0.24 0.73 6.40
CA ARG A 48 1.68 0.49 6.60
C ARG A 48 2.53 1.55 5.91
N ILE A 49 2.17 1.97 4.68
CA ILE A 49 2.84 3.05 3.97
C ILE A 49 2.77 4.34 4.79
N GLU A 50 1.59 4.71 5.28
CA GLU A 50 1.39 5.87 6.15
C GLU A 50 2.29 5.78 7.40
N HIS A 51 2.29 4.64 8.09
CA HIS A 51 3.15 4.45 9.26
C HIS A 51 4.65 4.53 8.94
N ILE A 52 5.07 4.09 7.75
CA ILE A 52 6.46 4.22 7.29
C ILE A 52 6.78 5.70 7.01
N LYS A 53 5.89 6.42 6.33
CA LYS A 53 6.06 7.86 6.06
C LYS A 53 6.17 8.68 7.35
N ASP A 54 5.31 8.41 8.33
CA ASP A 54 5.33 9.08 9.64
C ASP A 54 6.65 8.87 10.41
N ARG A 55 7.30 7.73 10.20
CA ARG A 55 8.55 7.37 10.88
C ARG A 55 9.81 7.73 10.11
N CYS A 56 9.67 8.18 8.87
CA CYS A 56 10.74 8.68 8.04
C CYS A 56 10.90 10.18 8.29
N SER A 57 12.11 10.62 8.62
CA SER A 57 12.40 12.05 8.82
C SER A 57 12.46 12.86 7.52
N SER A 58 12.30 12.20 6.38
CA SER A 58 12.37 12.80 5.05
C SER A 58 11.06 12.64 4.33
N GLU A 59 10.71 13.63 3.52
CA GLU A 59 9.57 13.55 2.61
C GLU A 59 9.77 12.38 1.62
N LEU A 60 8.69 11.64 1.41
CA LEU A 60 8.64 10.46 0.54
C LEU A 60 7.57 10.68 -0.51
N ASP A 61 7.90 10.30 -1.75
CA ASP A 61 7.04 10.56 -2.90
C ASP A 61 5.68 9.87 -2.75
N TYR A 62 4.64 10.56 -3.22
CA TYR A 62 3.31 10.01 -3.34
C TYR A 62 3.18 9.08 -4.55
N SER A 63 2.34 8.06 -4.44
CA SER A 63 1.89 7.25 -5.57
C SER A 63 0.42 6.91 -5.44
N TYR A 64 -0.24 6.67 -6.57
CA TYR A 64 -1.68 6.34 -6.66
C TYR A 64 -2.09 5.15 -5.79
N GLU A 65 -1.21 4.18 -5.58
CA GLU A 65 -1.48 3.03 -4.73
C GLU A 65 -1.71 3.43 -3.26
N ASP A 66 -1.11 4.55 -2.83
CA ASP A 66 -1.14 4.99 -1.42
C ASP A 66 -2.57 5.38 -0.98
N ASP A 67 -3.42 5.80 -1.93
CA ASP A 67 -4.80 6.23 -1.65
C ASP A 67 -5.86 5.56 -2.53
N TRP A 68 -5.48 4.60 -3.39
CA TRP A 68 -6.40 3.90 -4.27
C TRP A 68 -7.67 3.43 -3.56
N ARG A 69 -8.82 3.72 -4.17
CA ARG A 69 -10.14 3.20 -3.81
C ARG A 69 -10.86 2.81 -5.12
N PRO A 70 -11.71 1.77 -5.11
CA PRO A 70 -12.49 1.35 -6.27
C PRO A 70 -13.60 2.33 -6.65
#